data_AF-A0A0D5W6K8-F1
#
_entry.id   AF-A0A0D5W6K8-F1
#
_cell.length_a   1.000
_cell.length_b   1.000
_cell.length_c   1.000
_cell.angle_alpha   90.00
_cell.angle_beta   90.00
_cell.angle_gamma   90.00
#
_symmetry.space_group_name_H-M   'P 1'
#
loop_
_entity.id
_entity.type
_entity.pdbx_description
1 polymer ?
#
loop_
_entity_poly.entity_id
_entity_poly.type
_entity_poly.pdbx_seq_one_letter_code
_entity_poly.pdbx_strand_id
1 'polypeptide(L)' 'VDLKQKFQRMCDNSMIRNRYMHVTEEFLKQNPNMCEYMAPSLDARQDVVVVEVPKLGKEAAIKAIK' A
#
# COMPACT_ATOMS: atom_id res chain seq x y z
N VAL A 1 22.74 13.04 4.89
CA VAL A 1 21.35 13.07 5.39
C VAL A 1 20.96 11.64 5.71
N ASP A 2 20.67 11.32 6.97
CA ASP A 2 20.09 10.00 7.29
C ASP A 2 18.62 10.01 6.88
N LEU A 3 18.31 9.40 5.73
CA LEU A 3 16.96 9.35 5.16
C LEU A 3 15.98 8.58 6.05
N LYS A 4 16.46 7.57 6.79
CA LYS A 4 15.61 6.78 7.69
C LYS A 4 15.18 7.61 8.89
N GLN A 5 16.11 8.35 9.50
CA GLN A 5 15.78 9.29 10.58
C GLN A 5 14.81 10.37 10.12
N LYS A 6 15.01 10.92 8.92
CA LYS A 6 14.08 11.89 8.34
C LYS A 6 12.69 11.28 8.15
N PHE A 7 12.59 10.06 7.65
CA PHE A 7 11.32 9.36 7.47
C PHE A 7 10.61 9.09 8.79
N GLN A 8 11.34 8.64 9.81
CA GLN A 8 10.78 8.45 11.16
C GLN A 8 10.15 9.76 11.68
N ARG A 9 10.89 10.87 11.63
CA ARG A 9 10.39 12.18 12.07
C ARG A 9 9.13 12.62 11.31
N MET A 10 9.03 12.31 10.01
CA MET A 10 7.82 12.61 9.23
C MET A 10 6.63 11.77 9.70
N CYS A 11 6.84 10.48 9.99
CA CYS A 11 5.79 9.61 10.52
C CYS A 11 5.32 10.06 11.91
N ASP A 12 6.24 10.41 12.81
CA ASP A 12 5.91 10.83 14.18
C ASP A 12 5.03 12.09 14.20
N ASN A 13 5.22 12.99 13.23
CA ASN A 13 4.46 14.24 13.11
C ASN A 13 3.22 14.13 12.19
N SER A 14 2.94 12.95 11.62
CA SER A 14 1.86 12.78 10.64
C SER A 14 0.46 12.71 11.27
N MET A 15 0.36 12.63 12.59
CA MET A 15 -0.89 12.40 13.33
C MET A 15 -1.61 11.07 12.96
N ILE A 16 -0.93 10.15 12.27
CA ILE A 16 -1.45 8.84 11.88
C ILE A 16 -1.02 7.80 12.91
N ARG A 17 -1.98 7.20 13.61
CA ARG A 17 -1.70 6.12 14.59
C ARG A 17 -1.48 4.77 13.92
N ASN A 18 -2.41 4.35 13.04
CA ASN A 18 -2.39 3.06 12.36
C ASN A 18 -2.89 3.21 10.92
N ARG A 19 -2.46 2.31 10.03
CA ARG A 19 -2.92 2.24 8.63
C ARG A 19 -3.25 0.80 8.26
N TYR A 20 -4.27 0.61 7.44
CA TYR A 20 -4.65 -0.68 6.87
C TYR A 20 -4.11 -0.76 5.45
N MET A 21 -3.44 -1.86 5.12
CA MET A 21 -2.80 -2.04 3.82
C MET A 21 -3.11 -3.45 3.29
N HIS A 22 -3.33 -3.55 1.98
CA HIS A 22 -3.44 -4.83 1.29
C HIS A 22 -2.05 -5.43 0.96
N VAL A 23 -1.03 -4.57 0.85
CA VAL A 23 0.35 -4.99 0.59
C VAL A 23 0.94 -5.65 1.84
N THR A 24 1.28 -6.94 1.75
CA THR A 24 1.89 -7.72 2.84
C THR A 24 3.39 -7.97 2.60
N GLU A 25 4.10 -8.44 3.63
CA GLU A 25 5.52 -8.80 3.52
C GLU A 25 5.73 -9.96 2.53
N GLU A 26 4.85 -10.96 2.55
CA GLU A 26 4.89 -12.10 1.64
C GLU A 26 4.71 -11.66 0.18
N PHE A 27 3.77 -10.74 -0.08
CA PHE A 27 3.54 -10.21 -1.41
C PHE A 27 4.75 -9.42 -1.94
N LEU A 28 5.39 -8.61 -1.09
CA LEU A 28 6.60 -7.87 -1.46
C LEU A 28 7.80 -8.78 -1.71
N LYS A 29 7.94 -9.89 -0.97
CA LYS A 29 8.98 -10.92 -1.22
C LYS A 29 8.78 -11.61 -2.58
N GLN A 30 7.54 -11.82 -3.01
CA GLN A 30 7.22 -12.38 -4.32
C GLN A 30 7.42 -11.37 -5.47
N ASN A 31 7.34 -10.07 -5.18
CA ASN A 31 7.42 -8.98 -6.16
C ASN A 31 8.56 -8.00 -5.83
N PRO A 32 9.84 -8.43 -5.87
CA PRO A 32 10.97 -7.61 -5.40
C PRO A 32 11.12 -6.28 -6.14
N ASN A 33 10.76 -6.21 -7.41
CA ASN A 33 10.77 -4.97 -8.20
C ASN A 33 9.83 -3.88 -7.64
N MET A 34 8.84 -4.25 -6.82
CA MET A 34 7.99 -3.26 -6.14
C MET A 34 8.68 -2.55 -4.98
N CYS A 35 9.77 -3.13 -4.45
CA CYS A 35 10.59 -2.57 -3.38
C CYS A 35 11.73 -1.69 -3.90
N GLU A 36 12.04 -1.76 -5.19
CA GLU A 36 13.08 -0.96 -5.83
C GLU A 36 12.54 0.41 -6.26
N TYR A 37 13.39 1.44 -6.19
CA TYR A 37 12.97 2.83 -6.39
C TYR A 37 12.42 3.13 -7.80
N MET A 38 13.00 2.53 -8.84
CA MET A 38 12.67 2.82 -10.25
C MET A 38 12.58 1.56 -11.13
N ALA A 39 12.51 0.37 -10.52
CA ALA A 39 12.39 -0.86 -11.29
C ALA A 39 10.98 -0.98 -11.92
N PRO A 40 10.87 -1.59 -13.11
CA PRO A 40 9.58 -1.86 -13.72
C PRO A 40 8.76 -2.81 -12.83
N SER A 41 7.60 -2.33 -12.39
CA SER A 41 6.68 -3.05 -11.49
C SER A 41 5.22 -2.78 -11.80
N LEU A 42 4.91 -2.29 -13.01
CA LEU A 42 3.56 -1.86 -13.39
C LEU A 42 2.56 -3.03 -13.38
N ASP A 43 2.91 -4.16 -14.01
CA ASP A 43 2.01 -5.31 -14.16
C ASP A 43 1.62 -5.88 -12.78
N ALA A 44 2.61 -6.15 -11.92
CA ALA A 44 2.37 -6.61 -10.56
C ALA A 44 1.48 -5.66 -9.73
N ARG A 45 1.60 -4.34 -9.93
CA ARG A 45 0.74 -3.34 -9.26
C ARG A 45 -0.68 -3.38 -9.83
N GLN A 46 -0.83 -3.55 -11.14
CA GLN A 46 -2.13 -3.60 -11.80
C GLN A 46 -2.91 -4.87 -11.43
N ASP A 47 -2.23 -6.02 -11.34
CA ASP A 47 -2.85 -7.28 -10.93
C ASP A 47 -3.53 -7.18 -9.55
N VAL A 48 -2.94 -6.41 -8.62
CA VAL A 48 -3.55 -6.13 -7.32
C VAL A 48 -4.68 -5.11 -7.43
N VAL A 49 -4.42 -3.95 -8.03
CA VAL A 49 -5.36 -2.81 -8.01
C VAL A 49 -6.66 -3.14 -8.75
N VAL A 50 -6.59 -3.82 -9.90
CA VAL A 50 -7.76 -4.17 -10.72
C VAL A 50 -8.74 -5.07 -9.96
N VAL A 51 -8.23 -5.92 -9.06
CA VAL A 51 -9.07 -6.86 -8.30
C VAL A 51 -9.52 -6.29 -6.96
N GLU A 52 -8.61 -5.64 -6.22
CA GLU A 52 -8.85 -5.30 -4.82
C GLU A 52 -9.59 -3.96 -4.65
N VAL A 53 -9.40 -2.99 -5.55
CA VAL A 53 -10.13 -1.72 -5.49
C VAL A 53 -11.65 -1.91 -5.67
N PRO A 54 -12.14 -2.67 -6.66
CA PRO A 54 -13.57 -2.95 -6.77
C PRO A 54 -14.15 -3.71 -5.57
N LYS A 55 -13.40 -4.64 -4.97
CA LYS A 55 -13.84 -5.37 -3.77
C LYS A 55 -14.02 -4.42 -2.59
N LEU A 56 -13.03 -3.57 -2.32
CA LEU A 56 -13.10 -2.57 -1.25
C LEU A 56 -14.27 -1.60 -1.46
N GLY A 57 -14.46 -1.12 -2.70
CA GLY A 57 -15.58 -0.26 -3.07
C GLY A 57 -16.94 -0.93 -2.85
N LYS A 58 -17.07 -2.20 -3.24
CA LYS A 58 -18.30 -2.99 -3.01
C LYS A 58 -18.63 -3.13 -1.53
N GLU A 59 -17.65 -3.46 -0.69
CA GLU A 59 -17.88 -3.59 0.76
C GLU A 59 -18.32 -2.27 1.39
N ALA A 60 -17.69 -1.16 1.00
CA ALA A 60 -18.08 0.18 1.43
C ALA A 60 -19.50 0.52 0.97
N ALA A 61 -19.83 0.26 -0.29
CA ALA A 61 -21.16 0.53 -0.85
C ALA A 61 -22.26 -0.28 -0.16
N ILE A 62 -22.04 -1.57 0.11
CA ILE A 62 -23.00 -2.42 0.82
C ILE A 62 -23.28 -1.89 2.24
N LYS A 63 -22.24 -1.41 2.94
CA LYS A 63 -22.38 -0.84 4.29
C LYS A 63 -23.08 0.53 4.29
N ALA A 64 -22.96 1.29 3.21
CA ALA A 64 -23.58 2.61 3.10
C ALA A 64 -25.03 2.57 2.61
N ILE A 65 -25.38 1.56 1.80
CA ILE A 65 -26.75 1.37 1.27
C ILE A 65 -27.65 0.70 2.32
N LYS A 66 -27.10 -0.17 3.16
CA LYS A 66 -27.80 -0.77 4.31
C LYS A 66 -28.01 0.25 5.42
#